data_AF-A0A959ZYL2-F1
#
_entry.id   AF-A0A959ZYL2-F1
#
_cell.length_a   1.000
_cell.length_b   1.000
_cell.length_c   1.000
_cell.angle_alpha   90.00
_cell.angle_beta   90.00
_cell.angle_gamma   90.00
#
_symmetry.space_group_name_H-M   'P 1'
#
loop_
_entity.id
_entity.type
_entity.pdbx_description
1 polymer ?
#
loop_
_entity_poly.entity_id
_entity_poly.type
_entity_poly.pdbx_seq_one_letter_code
_entity_poly.pdbx_strand_id
1 'polypeptide(L)'
;MAARRLGPAVAAALLKAGREWLADPANDAKKQALIAQVRGAGERMGGAPARLSAVILARLGTTRGGRAPAPRWGREVARLREHATGTPTGPQRVLLFDAYVEALHRAADAPGDVPAIADALAREAEAVVRAPLGPGERERALDALRGARGRLPHA
;
A
#
# COMPACT_ATOMS: atom_id res chain seq x y z
N MET A 1 -16.63 14.23 -8.29
CA MET A 1 -17.08 15.51 -8.90
C MET A 1 -17.08 16.70 -7.94
N ALA A 2 -17.27 16.54 -6.63
CA ALA A 2 -17.30 17.67 -5.68
C ALA A 2 -15.96 18.43 -5.51
N ALA A 3 -14.81 17.73 -5.53
CA ALA A 3 -13.50 18.35 -5.31
C ALA A 3 -13.07 19.38 -6.40
N ARG A 4 -13.56 19.24 -7.64
CA ARG A 4 -13.25 20.17 -8.74
C ARG A 4 -13.94 21.53 -8.61
N ARG A 5 -15.01 21.63 -7.83
CA ARG A 5 -15.79 22.87 -7.62
C ARG A 5 -15.32 23.73 -6.45
N LEU A 6 -14.51 23.18 -5.55
CA LEU A 6 -14.16 23.83 -4.27
C LEU A 6 -12.82 24.60 -4.31
N GLY A 7 -12.07 24.51 -5.41
CA GLY A 7 -10.78 25.18 -5.56
C GLY A 7 -9.63 24.48 -4.81
N PRO A 8 -8.37 24.75 -5.22
CA PRO A 8 -7.19 24.05 -4.71
C PRO A 8 -6.94 24.27 -3.20
N ALA A 9 -7.29 25.43 -2.66
CA ALA A 9 -7.14 25.73 -1.23
C ALA A 9 -8.05 24.87 -0.35
N VAL A 10 -9.31 24.67 -0.74
CA VAL A 10 -10.24 23.80 0.00
C VAL A 10 -9.84 22.34 -0.12
N ALA A 11 -9.36 21.91 -1.29
CA ALA A 11 -8.81 20.56 -1.44
C ALA A 11 -7.60 20.32 -0.51
N ALA A 12 -6.69 21.30 -0.39
CA ALA A 12 -5.56 21.23 0.53
C ALA A 12 -6.02 21.20 2.01
N ALA A 13 -7.01 22.01 2.38
CA ALA A 13 -7.57 22.02 3.73
C ALA A 13 -8.24 20.69 4.09
N LEU A 14 -9.02 20.11 3.17
CA LEU A 14 -9.64 18.80 3.36
C LEU A 14 -8.60 17.67 3.46
N LEU A 15 -7.53 17.73 2.65
CA LEU A 15 -6.43 16.78 2.75
C LEU A 15 -5.71 16.90 4.10
N LYS A 16 -5.48 18.12 4.57
CA LYS A 16 -4.87 18.37 5.89
C LYS A 16 -5.74 17.83 7.01
N ALA A 17 -7.01 18.21 7.05
CA ALA A 17 -7.98 17.74 8.06
C ALA A 17 -8.14 16.21 8.02
N GLY A 18 -8.15 15.62 6.82
CA GLY A 18 -8.18 14.16 6.66
C GLY A 18 -6.94 13.47 7.24
N ARG A 19 -5.75 14.04 7.06
CA ARG A 19 -4.50 13.51 7.65
C ARG A 19 -4.51 13.63 9.16
N GLU A 20 -4.95 14.76 9.70
CA GLU A 20 -5.06 14.97 11.15
C GLU A 20 -6.05 13.98 11.78
N TRP A 21 -7.20 13.78 11.15
CA TRP A 21 -8.19 12.78 11.58
C TRP A 21 -7.63 11.34 11.55
N LEU A 22 -6.83 11.01 10.53
CA LEU A 22 -6.18 9.70 10.41
C LEU A 22 -5.06 9.49 11.42
N ALA A 23 -4.36 10.55 11.84
CA ALA A 23 -3.28 10.49 12.82
C ALA A 23 -3.78 10.38 14.27
N ASP A 24 -5.01 10.85 14.55
CA ASP A 24 -5.59 10.84 15.89
C ASP A 24 -6.00 9.42 16.35
N PRO A 25 -5.41 8.88 17.44
CA PRO A 25 -5.74 7.55 17.98
C PRO A 25 -7.19 7.41 18.45
N ALA A 26 -7.84 8.49 18.86
CA ALA A 26 -9.24 8.45 19.30
C ALA A 26 -10.20 8.03 18.16
N ASN A 27 -9.75 8.15 16.90
CA ASN A 27 -10.53 7.76 15.73
C ASN A 27 -10.33 6.30 15.31
N ASP A 28 -9.51 5.50 16.01
CA ASP A 28 -9.16 4.15 15.56
C ASP A 28 -10.37 3.23 15.37
N ALA A 29 -11.35 3.26 16.27
CA ALA A 29 -12.58 2.48 16.10
C ALA A 29 -13.34 2.87 14.81
N LYS A 30 -13.39 4.17 14.50
CA LYS A 30 -14.06 4.71 13.30
C LYS A 30 -13.28 4.40 12.03
N LYS A 31 -11.94 4.48 12.08
CA LYS A 31 -11.06 4.03 10.97
C LYS A 31 -11.33 2.56 10.65
N GLN A 32 -11.47 1.72 11.67
CA GLN A 32 -11.69 0.28 11.50
C GLN A 32 -13.08 -0.04 10.95
N ALA A 33 -14.11 0.69 11.38
CA ALA A 33 -15.44 0.59 10.78
C ALA A 33 -15.43 1.00 9.30
N LEU A 34 -14.72 2.09 8.96
CA LEU A 34 -14.57 2.54 7.57
C LEU A 34 -13.80 1.51 6.72
N ILE A 35 -12.70 0.96 7.23
CA ILE A 35 -11.95 -0.15 6.61
C ILE A 35 -12.88 -1.34 6.33
N ALA A 36 -13.69 -1.75 7.31
CA ALA A 36 -14.60 -2.89 7.16
C ALA A 36 -15.67 -2.63 6.10
N GLN A 37 -16.24 -1.41 6.07
CA GLN A 37 -17.22 -1.01 5.06
C GLN A 37 -16.60 -0.97 3.66
N VAL A 38 -15.40 -0.42 3.53
CA VAL A 38 -14.65 -0.36 2.26
C VAL A 38 -14.28 -1.76 1.77
N ARG A 39 -13.89 -2.66 2.67
CA ARG A 39 -13.64 -4.08 2.36
C ARG A 39 -14.90 -4.77 1.86
N GLY A 40 -15.99 -4.70 2.61
CA GLY A 40 -17.26 -5.31 2.23
C GLY A 40 -17.88 -4.70 0.97
N ALA A 41 -17.59 -3.43 0.66
CA ALA A 41 -17.97 -2.80 -0.61
C ALA A 41 -17.10 -3.29 -1.77
N GLY A 42 -15.80 -3.49 -1.56
CA GLY A 42 -14.88 -4.01 -2.57
C GLY A 42 -15.12 -5.49 -2.90
N GLU A 43 -15.49 -6.31 -1.90
CA GLU A 43 -15.83 -7.72 -2.10
C GLU A 43 -17.15 -7.89 -2.88
N ARG A 44 -18.08 -6.94 -2.74
CA ARG A 44 -19.36 -6.94 -3.47
C ARG A 44 -19.27 -6.30 -4.86
N MET A 45 -18.25 -5.49 -5.12
CA MET A 45 -18.12 -4.72 -6.37
C MET A 45 -16.76 -5.00 -7.02
N GLY A 46 -16.71 -5.93 -7.97
CA GLY A 46 -15.54 -6.16 -8.80
C GLY A 46 -15.09 -4.90 -9.58
N GLY A 47 -13.85 -4.90 -10.08
CA GLY A 47 -13.36 -3.84 -10.97
C GLY A 47 -12.67 -2.67 -10.26
N ALA A 48 -12.96 -1.43 -10.67
CA ALA A 48 -12.29 -0.22 -10.16
C ALA A 48 -12.57 0.09 -8.67
N PRO A 49 -13.78 -0.16 -8.12
CA PRO A 49 -14.07 0.04 -6.70
C PRO A 49 -13.33 -0.93 -5.78
N ALA A 50 -13.26 -2.23 -6.11
CA ALA A 50 -12.44 -3.21 -5.39
C ALA A 50 -10.96 -2.79 -5.31
N ARG A 51 -10.43 -2.25 -6.42
CA ARG A 51 -9.06 -1.74 -6.49
C ARG A 51 -8.84 -0.50 -5.63
N LEU A 52 -9.81 0.42 -5.58
CA LEU A 52 -9.79 1.58 -4.68
C LEU A 52 -9.91 1.17 -3.21
N SER A 53 -10.73 0.16 -2.91
CA SER A 53 -10.80 -0.44 -1.59
C SER A 53 -9.47 -1.08 -1.18
N ALA A 54 -8.77 -1.76 -2.09
CA ALA A 54 -7.43 -2.29 -1.83
C ALA A 54 -6.40 -1.18 -1.53
N VAL A 55 -6.44 -0.06 -2.27
CA VAL A 55 -5.59 1.12 -1.99
C VAL A 55 -5.90 1.71 -0.62
N ILE A 56 -7.19 1.91 -0.31
CA ILE A 56 -7.63 2.46 0.97
C ILE A 56 -7.27 1.52 2.11
N LEU A 57 -7.43 0.21 1.95
CA LEU A 57 -7.06 -0.79 2.95
C LEU A 57 -5.55 -0.91 3.13
N ALA A 58 -4.75 -0.80 2.07
CA ALA A 58 -3.29 -0.77 2.20
C ALA A 58 -2.80 0.50 2.93
N ARG A 59 -3.49 1.62 2.72
CA ARG A 59 -3.17 2.92 3.31
C ARG A 59 -3.75 3.13 4.71
N LEU A 60 -4.86 2.47 5.05
CA LEU A 60 -5.52 2.52 6.36
C LEU A 60 -5.16 1.33 7.25
N GLY A 61 -4.83 0.17 6.69
CA GLY A 61 -4.45 -1.05 7.40
C GLY A 61 -3.14 -0.92 8.19
N THR A 62 -2.44 0.19 8.03
CA THR A 62 -1.26 0.62 8.79
C THR A 62 -1.59 1.37 10.09
N THR A 63 -2.85 1.77 10.33
CA THR A 63 -3.21 2.56 11.53
C THR A 63 -3.53 1.73 12.77
N ARG A 64 -3.55 0.39 12.71
CA ARG A 64 -3.62 -0.45 13.92
C ARG A 64 -2.27 -1.09 14.19
N GLY A 65 -1.67 -0.68 15.31
CA GLY A 65 -0.35 -1.09 15.79
C GLY A 65 -0.18 -2.60 15.94
N GLY A 66 0.34 -3.22 14.89
CA GLY A 66 0.78 -4.60 14.89
C GLY A 66 1.48 -4.87 13.58
N ARG A 67 2.81 -4.79 13.61
CA ARG A 67 3.67 -5.18 12.49
C ARG A 67 3.17 -6.56 12.00
N ALA A 68 2.92 -6.76 10.70
CA ALA A 68 2.38 -8.02 10.19
C ALA A 68 3.49 -9.06 9.99
N PRO A 69 3.36 -10.32 10.46
CA PRO A 69 4.41 -11.34 10.30
C PRO A 69 4.87 -11.48 8.84
N ALA A 70 6.15 -11.77 8.61
CA ALA A 70 6.77 -11.82 7.27
C ALA A 70 5.95 -12.56 6.18
N PRO A 71 5.31 -13.74 6.45
CA PRO A 71 4.49 -14.42 5.45
C PRO A 71 3.21 -13.65 5.07
N ARG A 72 2.65 -12.89 6.00
CA ARG A 72 1.46 -12.06 5.77
C ARG A 72 1.83 -10.80 4.99
N TRP A 73 2.95 -10.15 5.34
CA TRP A 73 3.49 -9.01 4.61
C TRP A 73 3.79 -9.39 3.15
N GLY A 74 4.49 -10.51 2.90
CA GLY A 74 4.84 -10.92 1.54
C GLY A 74 3.61 -11.17 0.66
N ARG A 75 2.54 -11.75 1.20
CA ARG A 75 1.26 -11.91 0.48
C ARG A 75 0.59 -10.58 0.16
N GLU A 76 0.65 -9.61 1.07
CA GLU A 76 0.10 -8.28 0.85
C GLU A 76 0.83 -7.56 -0.28
N VAL A 77 2.17 -7.59 -0.26
CA VAL A 77 3.03 -7.03 -1.30
C VAL A 77 2.75 -7.65 -2.67
N ALA A 78 2.68 -8.99 -2.74
CA ALA A 78 2.36 -9.68 -3.99
C ALA A 78 0.99 -9.27 -4.56
N ARG A 79 -0.05 -9.17 -3.70
CA ARG A 79 -1.38 -8.72 -4.12
C ARG A 79 -1.37 -7.29 -4.65
N LEU A 80 -0.64 -6.38 -3.99
CA LEU A 80 -0.51 -4.99 -4.44
C LEU A 80 0.19 -4.89 -5.79
N ARG A 81 1.27 -5.66 -6.01
CA ARG A 81 1.93 -5.76 -7.32
C ARG A 81 0.97 -6.27 -8.41
N GLU A 82 0.24 -7.35 -8.13
CA GLU A 82 -0.75 -7.91 -9.07
C GLU A 82 -1.84 -6.90 -9.42
N HIS A 83 -2.34 -6.16 -8.43
CA HIS A 83 -3.35 -5.13 -8.67
C HIS A 83 -2.79 -3.95 -9.48
N ALA A 84 -1.57 -3.51 -9.18
CA ALA A 84 -0.91 -2.44 -9.94
C ALA A 84 -0.67 -2.86 -11.40
N THR A 85 -0.09 -4.03 -11.61
CA THR A 85 0.24 -4.55 -12.95
C THR A 85 -0.99 -4.88 -13.79
N GLY A 86 -2.06 -5.39 -13.18
CA GLY A 86 -3.35 -5.65 -13.83
C GLY A 86 -4.24 -4.41 -14.02
N THR A 87 -3.79 -3.23 -13.57
CA THR A 87 -4.51 -1.98 -13.76
C THR A 87 -3.95 -1.21 -14.96
N PRO A 88 -4.80 -0.79 -15.92
CA PRO A 88 -4.38 0.06 -17.02
C PRO A 88 -3.67 1.33 -16.54
N THR A 89 -2.74 1.83 -17.33
CA THR A 89 -2.00 3.06 -17.03
C THR A 89 -2.96 4.22 -16.79
N GLY A 90 -2.77 4.92 -15.67
CA GLY A 90 -3.62 6.03 -15.26
C GLY A 90 -3.53 6.30 -13.75
N PRO A 91 -4.29 7.27 -13.24
CA PRO A 91 -4.20 7.72 -11.84
C PRO A 91 -4.39 6.58 -10.82
N GLN A 92 -5.25 5.62 -11.13
CA GLN A 92 -5.49 4.48 -10.26
C GLN A 92 -4.29 3.53 -10.17
N ARG A 93 -3.60 3.28 -11.29
CA ARG A 93 -2.36 2.48 -11.30
C ARG A 93 -1.28 3.16 -10.47
N VAL A 94 -1.13 4.47 -10.60
CA VAL A 94 -0.17 5.26 -9.80
C VAL A 94 -0.44 5.06 -8.30
N LEU A 95 -1.70 5.17 -7.87
CA LEU A 95 -2.05 4.99 -6.46
C LEU A 95 -1.80 3.56 -5.94
N LEU A 96 -2.11 2.54 -6.74
CA LEU A 96 -1.83 1.14 -6.40
C LEU A 96 -0.33 0.88 -6.33
N PHE A 97 0.43 1.45 -7.27
CA PHE A 97 1.87 1.32 -7.33
C PHE A 97 2.57 2.04 -6.18
N ASP A 98 2.09 3.23 -5.80
CA ASP A 98 2.61 3.94 -4.62
C ASP A 98 2.32 3.16 -3.33
N ALA A 99 1.14 2.56 -3.19
CA ALA A 99 0.82 1.70 -2.05
C ALA A 99 1.71 0.43 -2.01
N TYR A 100 2.00 -0.15 -3.17
CA TYR A 100 2.95 -1.26 -3.32
C TYR A 100 4.35 -0.85 -2.84
N VAL A 101 4.88 0.27 -3.32
CA VAL A 101 6.20 0.80 -2.91
C VAL A 101 6.25 1.11 -1.42
N GLU A 102 5.18 1.68 -0.86
CA GLU A 102 5.07 1.93 0.58
C GLU A 102 5.09 0.63 1.39
N ALA A 103 4.42 -0.44 0.91
CA ALA A 103 4.46 -1.74 1.56
C ALA A 103 5.87 -2.37 1.53
N LEU A 104 6.62 -2.18 0.45
CA LEU A 104 8.03 -2.58 0.37
C LEU A 104 8.89 -1.83 1.40
N HIS A 105 8.70 -0.51 1.53
CA HIS A 105 9.45 0.27 2.52
C HIS A 105 9.18 -0.16 3.96
N ARG A 106 8.03 -0.76 4.25
CA ARG A 106 7.69 -1.26 5.59
C ARG A 106 8.19 -2.68 5.87
N ALA A 107 8.84 -3.35 4.91
CA ALA A 107 9.30 -4.73 5.06
C ALA A 107 10.27 -4.90 6.23
N ALA A 108 11.22 -3.98 6.39
CA ALA A 108 12.22 -4.02 7.46
C ALA A 108 11.60 -3.80 8.85
N ASP A 109 10.40 -3.21 8.89
CA ASP A 109 9.65 -2.98 10.12
C ASP A 109 8.68 -4.14 10.43
N ALA A 110 8.58 -5.16 9.57
CA ALA A 110 7.75 -6.33 9.82
C ALA A 110 8.35 -7.15 10.98
N PRO A 111 7.54 -7.68 11.91
CA PRO A 111 8.05 -8.53 12.96
C PRO A 111 8.27 -9.94 12.39
N GLY A 112 9.27 -10.62 12.93
CA GLY A 112 9.52 -12.01 12.60
C GLY A 112 10.96 -12.24 12.21
N ASP A 113 11.17 -13.41 11.63
CA ASP A 113 12.48 -13.91 11.30
C ASP A 113 13.10 -13.11 10.14
N VAL A 114 14.27 -12.50 10.39
CA VAL A 114 14.99 -11.64 9.44
C VAL A 114 15.34 -12.42 8.16
N PRO A 115 15.88 -13.65 8.23
CA PRO A 115 15.99 -14.56 7.08
C PRO A 115 14.71 -14.70 6.27
N ALA A 116 13.56 -14.96 6.90
CA ALA A 116 12.29 -15.10 6.20
C ALA A 116 11.86 -13.81 5.48
N ILE A 117 12.14 -12.63 6.06
CA ILE A 117 11.89 -11.33 5.42
C ILE A 117 12.84 -11.14 4.24
N ALA A 118 14.12 -11.46 4.39
CA ALA A 118 15.13 -11.36 3.33
C ALA A 118 14.79 -12.24 2.13
N ASP A 119 14.33 -13.47 2.37
CA ASP A 119 13.87 -14.41 1.34
C ASP A 119 12.62 -13.90 0.63
N ALA A 120 11.68 -13.33 1.38
CA ALA A 120 10.47 -12.76 0.79
C ALA A 120 10.79 -11.54 -0.09
N LEU A 121 11.73 -10.68 0.33
CA LEU A 121 12.24 -9.57 -0.49
C LEU A 121 12.97 -10.07 -1.75
N ALA A 122 13.74 -11.16 -1.65
CA ALA A 122 14.42 -11.75 -2.81
C ALA A 122 13.43 -12.30 -3.85
N ARG A 123 12.43 -13.07 -3.41
CA ARG A 123 11.35 -13.57 -4.30
C ARG A 123 10.58 -12.41 -4.95
N GLU A 124 10.32 -11.34 -4.21
CA GLU A 124 9.65 -10.18 -4.75
C GLU A 124 10.52 -9.43 -5.78
N ALA A 125 11.83 -9.35 -5.58
CA ALA A 125 12.75 -8.78 -6.57
C ALA A 125 12.72 -9.56 -7.89
N GLU A 126 12.71 -10.89 -7.84
CA GLU A 126 12.54 -11.73 -9.03
C GLU A 126 11.19 -11.49 -9.71
N ALA A 127 10.11 -11.34 -8.92
CA ALA A 127 8.78 -11.06 -9.44
C ALA A 127 8.70 -9.68 -10.12
N VAL A 128 9.36 -8.66 -9.57
CA VAL A 128 9.44 -7.30 -10.15
C VAL A 128 10.14 -7.31 -11.52
N VAL A 129 11.19 -8.11 -11.68
CA VAL A 129 11.89 -8.26 -12.97
C VAL A 129 10.96 -8.80 -14.05
N ARG A 130 10.11 -9.78 -13.70
CA ARG A 130 9.18 -10.45 -14.63
C ARG A 130 7.87 -9.69 -14.84
N ALA A 131 7.55 -8.72 -13.99
CA ALA A 131 6.27 -8.03 -14.00
C ALA A 131 6.15 -7.05 -15.19
N PRO A 132 4.93 -6.90 -15.78
CA PRO A 132 4.65 -5.90 -16.82
C PRO A 132 4.49 -4.50 -16.18
N LEU A 133 5.63 -3.94 -15.77
CA LEU A 133 5.75 -2.61 -15.18
C LEU A 133 5.97 -1.55 -16.26
N GLY A 134 5.40 -0.37 -16.02
CA GLY A 134 5.52 0.79 -16.89
C GLY A 134 6.85 1.54 -16.73
N PRO A 135 7.02 2.66 -17.45
CA PRO A 135 8.23 3.47 -17.38
C PRO A 135 8.52 3.94 -15.94
N GLY A 136 9.73 3.70 -15.44
CA GLY A 136 10.18 4.10 -14.09
C GLY A 136 9.60 3.29 -12.92
N GLU A 137 8.51 2.54 -13.10
CA GLU A 137 7.92 1.70 -12.05
C GLU A 137 8.91 0.62 -11.59
N ARG A 138 9.57 -0.07 -12.54
CA ARG A 138 10.53 -1.12 -12.20
C ARG A 138 11.69 -0.59 -11.35
N GLU A 139 12.26 0.55 -11.73
CA GLU A 139 13.36 1.19 -11.01
C GLU A 139 12.93 1.56 -9.59
N ARG A 140 11.79 2.23 -9.43
CA ARG A 140 11.23 2.58 -8.10
C ARG A 140 10.99 1.35 -7.22
N ALA A 141 10.48 0.26 -7.78
CA ALA A 141 10.26 -0.98 -7.03
C ALA A 141 11.58 -1.61 -6.57
N LEU A 142 12.57 -1.69 -7.47
CA LEU A 142 13.90 -2.22 -7.14
C LEU A 142 14.64 -1.34 -6.13
N ASP A 143 14.48 -0.02 -6.19
CA ASP A 143 15.01 0.91 -5.18
C ASP A 143 14.38 0.68 -3.81
N ALA A 144 13.06 0.53 -3.76
CA ALA A 144 12.36 0.24 -2.52
C ALA A 144 12.79 -1.11 -1.91
N LEU A 145 12.98 -2.13 -2.74
CA LEU A 145 13.51 -3.44 -2.34
C LEU A 145 14.94 -3.34 -1.80
N ARG A 146 15.83 -2.61 -2.48
CA ARG A 146 17.20 -2.36 -2.02
C ARG A 146 17.21 -1.63 -0.68
N GLY A 147 16.42 -0.57 -0.55
CA GLY A 147 16.29 0.19 0.69
C GLY A 147 15.64 -0.60 1.84
N ALA A 148 14.73 -1.53 1.55
CA ALA A 148 14.19 -2.45 2.53
C ALA A 148 15.24 -3.46 3.01
N ARG A 149 15.98 -4.07 2.07
CA ARG A 149 17.03 -5.05 2.38
C ARG A 149 18.19 -4.43 3.17
N GLY A 150 18.61 -3.21 2.82
CA GLY A 150 19.67 -2.49 3.54
C GLY A 150 19.28 -2.05 4.97
N ARG A 151 18.00 -2.09 5.32
CA ARG A 151 17.50 -1.79 6.68
C ARG A 151 17.25 -3.03 7.53
N LEU A 152 17.38 -4.23 6.96
CA LEU A 152 17.34 -5.45 7.77
C LEU A 152 18.57 -5.47 8.68
N PRO A 153 18.41 -5.83 9.96
CA PRO A 153 19.56 -6.00 10.84
C PRO A 153 20.48 -7.09 10.27
N HIS A 154 21.79 -6.84 10.32
CA HIS A 154 22.77 -7.87 9.99
C HIS A 154 22.61 -9.02 10.99
N ALA A 155 22.21 -10.18 10.50
CA ALA A 155 22.19 -11.42 11.27
C ALA A 155 23.61 -11.88 11.58
#